data_AF-A0A7J2PPW3-F1
#
_entry.id   AF-A0A7J2PPW3-F1
#
_cell.length_a   1.000
_cell.length_b   1.000
_cell.length_c   1.000
_cell.angle_alpha   90.00
_cell.angle_beta   90.00
_cell.angle_gamma   90.00
#
_symmetry.space_group_name_H-M   'P 1'
#
loop_
_entity.id
_entity.type
_entity.pdbx_description
1 polymer ?
#
loop_
_entity_poly.entity_id
_entity_poly.type
_entity_poly.pdbx_seq_one_letter_code
_entity_poly.pdbx_strand_id
1 'polypeptide(L)'
;MEKKEKLIILILFSLSLSAILTNVLGQTIYTCEVKEGDEFIFTVTLATMSPPGVSLGDRYKINITVITGESDYFEVVFDIWDWISQGEPFNSTADDWGWEDVYRNPSDYRANLGTFYFVLSPVSDYLDAFAEANYGYSSSGIKLYESFELFLYTYIYDLNGVLFKYEAATGITQAEPGGTVMYVLSRTGSSSGISGYDLPILIGLTAIAGVSILYIVKKKLLK
;
A
#
# COMPACT_ATOMS: atom_id res chain seq x y z
N MET A 1 5.81 -4.36 -45.51
CA MET A 1 5.85 -4.11 -44.04
C MET A 1 7.08 -3.24 -43.77
N GLU A 2 6.96 -1.95 -44.07
CA GLU A 2 8.07 -1.12 -44.51
C GLU A 2 8.53 -0.16 -43.41
N LYS A 3 9.70 -0.44 -42.81
CA LYS A 3 10.49 0.40 -41.87
C LYS A 3 9.79 1.06 -40.67
N LYS A 4 8.67 1.77 -40.83
CA LYS A 4 7.91 2.47 -39.77
C LYS A 4 7.36 1.51 -38.70
N GLU A 5 6.83 0.35 -39.08
CA GLU A 5 6.32 -0.63 -38.10
C GLU A 5 7.43 -1.27 -37.27
N LYS A 6 8.58 -1.55 -37.90
CA LYS A 6 9.76 -2.03 -37.18
C LYS A 6 10.29 -0.99 -36.21
N LEU A 7 10.23 0.29 -36.58
CA LEU A 7 10.60 1.41 -35.70
C LEU A 7 9.66 1.51 -34.48
N ILE A 8 8.35 1.39 -34.69
CA ILE A 8 7.36 1.44 -33.60
C ILE A 8 7.55 0.26 -32.64
N ILE A 9 7.73 -0.96 -33.16
CA ILE A 9 8.00 -2.14 -32.33
C ILE A 9 9.32 -1.97 -31.58
N LEU A 10 10.36 -1.44 -32.22
CA LEU A 10 11.64 -1.17 -31.56
C LEU A 10 11.49 -0.15 -30.43
N ILE A 11 10.72 0.93 -30.65
CA ILE A 11 10.43 1.94 -29.62
C ILE A 11 9.69 1.31 -28.43
N LEU A 12 8.65 0.51 -28.70
CA LEU A 12 7.90 -0.19 -27.66
C LEU A 12 8.76 -1.19 -26.88
N PHE A 13 9.62 -1.92 -27.58
CA PHE A 13 10.55 -2.87 -26.96
C PHE A 13 11.63 -2.15 -26.13
N SER A 14 12.14 -1.00 -26.61
CA SER A 14 13.10 -0.18 -25.86
C SER A 14 12.48 0.49 -24.64
N LEU A 15 11.22 0.92 -24.70
CA LEU A 15 10.49 1.47 -23.55
C LEU A 15 10.23 0.40 -22.49
N SER A 16 9.85 -0.81 -22.91
CA SER A 16 9.67 -1.93 -21.97
C SER A 16 11.00 -2.40 -21.39
N LEU A 17 12.08 -2.45 -22.17
CA LEU A 17 13.42 -2.76 -21.67
C LEU A 17 13.96 -1.68 -20.73
N SER A 18 13.66 -0.40 -21.00
CA SER A 18 14.01 0.72 -20.11
C SER A 18 13.26 0.61 -18.79
N ALA A 19 11.97 0.30 -18.81
CA ALA A 19 11.19 0.08 -17.59
C ALA A 19 11.73 -1.12 -16.78
N ILE A 20 12.16 -2.19 -17.45
CA ILE A 20 12.81 -3.35 -16.82
C ILE A 20 14.16 -2.95 -16.22
N LEU A 21 15.00 -2.20 -16.94
CA LEU A 21 16.32 -1.77 -16.46
C LEU A 21 16.23 -0.83 -15.26
N THR A 22 15.24 0.06 -15.22
CA THR A 22 14.97 0.91 -14.04
C THR A 22 14.58 0.06 -12.82
N ASN A 23 13.83 -1.04 -13.02
CA ASN A 23 13.49 -1.98 -11.95
C ASN A 23 14.65 -2.92 -11.55
N VAL A 24 15.59 -3.22 -12.46
CA VAL A 24 16.70 -4.16 -12.21
C VAL A 24 17.94 -3.47 -11.63
N LEU A 25 18.11 -2.15 -11.82
CA LEU A 25 19.22 -1.37 -11.27
C LEU A 25 18.89 -0.73 -9.92
N GLY A 26 18.43 -1.54 -8.95
CA GLY A 26 18.72 -1.41 -7.50
C GLY A 26 18.43 -0.10 -6.73
N GLN A 27 17.89 0.95 -7.34
CA GLN A 27 17.41 2.13 -6.64
C GLN A 27 15.91 2.27 -6.93
N THR A 28 15.11 1.53 -6.18
CA THR A 28 13.67 1.82 -6.09
C THR A 28 13.54 3.16 -5.38
N ILE A 29 13.27 4.22 -6.13
CA ILE A 29 12.97 5.53 -5.55
C ILE A 29 11.58 5.41 -4.94
N TYR A 30 11.52 5.21 -3.63
CA TYR A 30 10.27 5.13 -2.91
C TYR A 30 9.65 6.52 -2.72
N THR A 31 8.35 6.64 -3.00
CA THR A 31 7.59 7.90 -2.94
C THR A 31 6.50 7.85 -1.88
N CYS A 32 6.22 9.01 -1.27
CA CYS A 32 5.05 9.19 -0.42
C CYS A 32 3.90 9.67 -1.31
N GLU A 33 2.85 8.86 -1.43
CA GLU A 33 1.67 9.18 -2.27
C GLU A 33 0.57 9.90 -1.48
N VAL A 34 0.68 9.91 -0.15
CA VAL A 34 -0.22 10.60 0.78
C VAL A 34 -0.06 12.11 0.62
N LYS A 35 -1.14 12.87 0.82
CA LYS A 35 -1.14 14.33 0.69
C LYS A 35 -1.71 15.00 1.93
N GLU A 36 -1.28 16.23 2.15
CA GLU A 36 -1.90 17.12 3.14
C GLU A 36 -3.39 17.31 2.84
N GLY A 37 -4.21 17.19 3.87
CA GLY A 37 -5.67 17.22 3.81
C GLY A 37 -6.34 15.89 3.50
N ASP A 38 -5.58 14.81 3.25
CA ASP A 38 -6.17 13.48 3.14
C ASP A 38 -6.77 13.04 4.48
N GLU A 39 -8.01 12.54 4.45
CA GLU A 39 -8.72 12.02 5.62
C GLU A 39 -8.92 10.51 5.52
N PHE A 40 -8.58 9.81 6.59
CA PHE A 40 -8.75 8.37 6.69
C PHE A 40 -9.61 8.01 7.89
N ILE A 41 -10.75 7.36 7.63
CA ILE A 41 -11.66 6.90 8.67
C ILE A 41 -11.58 5.39 8.74
N PHE A 42 -11.20 4.89 9.91
CA PHE A 42 -11.14 3.48 10.23
C PHE A 42 -12.36 3.09 11.04
N THR A 43 -12.88 1.88 10.78
CA THR A 43 -14.05 1.32 11.46
C THR A 43 -13.71 -0.06 12.00
N VAL A 44 -14.12 -0.34 13.24
CA VAL A 44 -14.00 -1.67 13.84
C VAL A 44 -15.04 -2.58 13.19
N THR A 45 -14.58 -3.47 12.32
CA THR A 45 -15.44 -4.40 11.58
C THR A 45 -15.59 -5.76 12.25
N LEU A 46 -14.73 -6.06 13.23
CA LEU A 46 -14.83 -7.24 14.09
C LEU A 46 -14.16 -6.95 15.44
N ALA A 47 -14.81 -7.34 16.53
CA ALA A 47 -14.29 -7.23 17.89
C ALA A 47 -14.83 -8.38 18.76
N THR A 48 -14.09 -9.48 18.85
CA THR A 48 -14.36 -10.58 19.80
C THR A 48 -13.53 -10.41 21.07
N MET A 49 -12.33 -9.85 20.94
CA MET A 49 -11.49 -9.31 22.02
C MET A 49 -10.80 -8.04 21.50
N SER A 50 -11.33 -6.88 21.87
CA SER A 50 -10.83 -5.57 21.47
C SER A 50 -10.03 -4.89 22.60
N PRO A 51 -9.21 -3.87 22.28
CA PRO A 51 -8.66 -2.98 23.28
C PRO A 51 -9.76 -2.40 24.20
N PRO A 52 -9.46 -2.10 25.47
CA PRO A 52 -10.42 -1.52 26.40
C PRO A 52 -11.08 -0.26 25.81
N GLY A 53 -12.42 -0.20 25.86
CA GLY A 53 -13.17 0.95 25.37
C GLY A 53 -13.46 0.97 23.87
N VAL A 54 -13.08 -0.07 23.11
CA VAL A 54 -13.35 -0.17 21.68
C VAL A 54 -14.39 -1.26 21.40
N SER A 55 -15.46 -0.90 20.69
CA SER A 55 -16.58 -1.77 20.34
C SER A 55 -16.72 -1.97 18.83
N LEU A 56 -17.45 -3.01 18.44
CA LEU A 56 -17.82 -3.22 17.03
C LEU A 56 -18.59 -2.01 16.50
N GLY A 57 -18.16 -1.50 15.34
CA GLY A 57 -18.76 -0.34 14.69
C GLY A 57 -18.18 1.01 15.11
N ASP A 58 -17.32 1.05 16.13
CA ASP A 58 -16.62 2.27 16.52
C ASP A 58 -15.71 2.75 15.40
N ARG A 59 -15.52 4.06 15.33
CA ARG A 59 -14.75 4.71 14.27
C ARG A 59 -13.67 5.60 14.86
N TYR A 60 -12.56 5.63 14.14
CA TYR A 60 -11.38 6.43 14.43
C TYR A 60 -11.02 7.21 13.16
N LYS A 61 -10.57 8.45 13.28
CA LYS A 61 -10.23 9.28 12.12
C LYS A 61 -8.85 9.90 12.30
N ILE A 62 -8.09 9.92 11.22
CA ILE A 62 -6.89 10.73 11.07
C ILE A 62 -7.03 11.66 9.88
N ASN A 63 -6.43 12.84 9.99
CA ASN A 63 -6.31 13.81 8.90
C ASN A 63 -4.86 14.25 8.78
N ILE A 64 -4.29 14.14 7.59
CA ILE A 64 -2.91 14.55 7.35
C ILE A 64 -2.81 16.07 7.34
N THR A 65 -1.98 16.61 8.23
CA THR A 65 -1.82 18.07 8.34
C THR A 65 -0.57 18.58 7.64
N VAL A 66 0.54 17.85 7.72
CA VAL A 66 1.83 18.27 7.16
C VAL A 66 2.58 17.07 6.61
N ILE A 67 3.22 17.23 5.44
CA ILE A 67 4.20 16.27 4.93
C ILE A 67 5.49 17.00 4.59
N THR A 68 6.57 16.69 5.30
CA THR A 68 7.90 17.24 5.03
C THR A 68 8.80 16.16 4.45
N GLY A 69 9.36 16.42 3.27
CA GLY A 69 10.32 15.52 2.63
C GLY A 69 11.74 15.83 3.07
N GLU A 70 12.36 14.88 3.77
CA GLU A 70 13.78 14.92 4.14
C GLU A 70 14.61 14.02 3.21
N SER A 71 15.93 14.05 3.38
CA SER A 71 16.85 13.23 2.57
C SER A 71 16.57 11.74 2.72
N ASP A 72 16.31 11.30 3.96
CA ASP A 72 16.29 9.88 4.33
C ASP A 72 14.86 9.37 4.62
N TYR A 73 13.91 10.27 4.85
CA TYR A 73 12.54 9.93 5.24
C TYR A 73 11.53 11.01 4.79
N PHE A 74 10.24 10.71 4.95
CA PHE A 74 9.19 11.71 4.96
C PHE A 74 8.62 11.80 6.37
N GLU A 75 8.54 13.01 6.93
CA GLU A 75 7.82 13.27 8.18
C GLU A 75 6.35 13.52 7.85
N VAL A 76 5.46 12.68 8.36
CA VAL A 76 4.01 12.81 8.18
C VAL A 76 3.39 13.20 9.51
N VAL A 77 2.83 14.40 9.60
CA VAL A 77 2.09 14.89 10.77
C VAL A 77 0.59 14.77 10.49
N PHE A 78 -0.17 14.36 11.50
CA PHE A 78 -1.60 14.15 11.36
C PHE A 78 -2.36 14.49 12.64
N ASP A 79 -3.57 15.00 12.46
CA ASP A 79 -4.55 15.19 13.52
C ASP A 79 -5.33 13.89 13.76
N ILE A 80 -5.65 13.64 15.02
CA ILE A 80 -6.29 12.41 15.49
C ILE A 80 -7.63 12.75 16.12
N TRP A 81 -8.66 11.99 15.76
CA TRP A 81 -9.92 11.91 16.48
C TRP A 81 -10.05 10.54 17.12
N ASP A 82 -10.32 10.54 18.41
CA ASP A 82 -10.47 9.33 19.21
C ASP A 82 -11.67 8.48 18.75
N TRP A 83 -11.76 7.28 19.32
CA TRP A 83 -12.85 6.35 19.05
C TRP A 83 -14.20 6.98 19.37
N ILE A 84 -15.07 7.05 18.36
CA ILE A 84 -16.48 7.44 18.52
C ILE A 84 -17.39 6.26 18.17
N SER A 85 -18.59 6.25 18.75
CA SER A 85 -19.54 5.18 18.47
C SER A 85 -20.05 5.22 17.03
N GLN A 86 -20.58 4.08 16.57
CA GLN A 86 -21.26 4.02 15.28
C GLN A 86 -22.41 5.05 15.21
N GLY A 87 -22.39 5.90 14.18
CA GLY A 87 -23.44 6.89 13.93
C GLY A 87 -23.22 8.26 14.60
N GLU A 88 -22.24 8.39 15.49
CA GLU A 88 -21.88 9.70 16.07
C GLU A 88 -21.09 10.57 15.07
N PRO A 89 -21.26 11.89 15.03
CA PRO A 89 -20.39 12.74 14.23
C PRO A 89 -19.02 12.89 14.90
N PHE A 90 -17.95 12.99 14.10
CA PHE A 90 -16.67 13.46 14.61
C PHE A 90 -16.78 14.93 15.03
N ASN A 91 -16.05 15.30 16.09
CA ASN A 91 -15.90 16.70 16.48
C ASN A 91 -15.25 17.51 15.36
N SER A 92 -15.48 18.83 15.36
CA SER A 92 -14.85 19.74 14.39
C SER A 92 -13.38 20.03 14.71
N THR A 93 -12.93 19.74 15.93
CA THR A 93 -11.55 19.89 16.38
C THR A 93 -11.01 18.49 16.67
N ALA A 94 -9.74 18.27 16.34
CA ALA A 94 -9.02 17.04 16.67
C ALA A 94 -8.90 16.87 18.18
N ASP A 95 -8.88 15.62 18.63
CA ASP A 95 -8.71 15.27 20.03
C ASP A 95 -7.20 15.25 20.41
N ASP A 96 -6.34 14.87 19.45
CA ASP A 96 -4.88 14.87 19.60
C ASP A 96 -4.19 15.08 18.24
N TRP A 97 -2.85 15.10 18.23
CA TRP A 97 -2.02 15.08 17.03
C TRP A 97 -0.91 14.03 17.17
N GLY A 98 -0.46 13.52 16.04
CA GLY A 98 0.62 12.54 15.94
C GLY A 98 1.57 12.86 14.79
N TRP A 99 2.69 12.14 14.75
CA TRP A 99 3.64 12.21 13.66
C TRP A 99 4.30 10.86 13.43
N GLU A 100 4.77 10.65 12.21
CA GLU A 100 5.35 9.39 11.72
C GLU A 100 6.47 9.65 10.72
N ASP A 101 7.66 9.08 10.97
CA ASP A 101 8.77 9.10 10.01
C ASP A 101 8.71 7.86 9.10
N VAL A 102 8.41 8.08 7.82
CA VAL A 102 8.41 7.00 6.82
C VAL A 102 9.73 7.00 6.06
N TYR A 103 10.65 6.12 6.47
CA TYR A 103 12.00 6.04 5.94
C TYR A 103 12.04 5.57 4.49
N ARG A 104 12.88 6.20 3.66
CA ARG A 104 13.09 5.77 2.27
C ARG A 104 13.82 4.45 2.17
N ASN A 105 14.71 4.18 3.13
CA ASN A 105 15.39 2.91 3.22
C ASN A 105 14.63 2.01 4.21
N PRO A 106 13.89 0.98 3.75
CA PRO A 106 13.14 0.09 4.63
C PRO A 106 14.02 -0.76 5.54
N SER A 107 15.34 -0.82 5.28
CA SER A 107 16.32 -1.51 6.13
C SER A 107 17.03 -0.58 7.13
N ASP A 108 16.68 0.71 7.20
CA ASP A 108 17.21 1.60 8.25
C ASP A 108 16.76 1.08 9.62
N TYR A 109 17.65 1.06 10.61
CA TYR A 109 17.32 0.57 11.96
C TYR A 109 16.26 1.45 12.67
N ARG A 110 16.05 2.67 12.18
CA ARG A 110 14.99 3.59 12.63
C ARG A 110 13.68 3.36 11.90
N ALA A 111 13.70 2.68 10.75
CA ALA A 111 12.49 2.26 10.07
C ALA A 111 11.80 1.22 10.96
N ASN A 112 10.69 1.62 11.53
CA ASN A 112 9.78 0.73 12.21
C ASN A 112 8.50 0.70 11.35
N LEU A 113 7.86 -0.47 11.20
CA LEU A 113 6.53 -0.61 10.57
C LEU A 113 5.47 -1.17 11.54
N GLY A 114 5.79 -1.34 12.83
CA GLY A 114 4.88 -1.84 13.87
C GLY A 114 3.80 -0.86 14.39
N THR A 115 3.83 0.42 14.02
CA THR A 115 2.88 1.46 14.49
C THR A 115 2.17 2.28 13.40
N PHE A 116 2.16 1.82 12.14
CA PHE A 116 2.13 2.79 11.05
C PHE A 116 0.90 2.71 10.15
N TYR A 117 0.33 3.90 9.92
CA TYR A 117 -0.77 4.11 9.00
C TYR A 117 -0.26 4.23 7.56
N PHE A 118 1.05 4.43 7.35
CA PHE A 118 1.63 4.77 6.06
C PHE A 118 2.87 3.94 5.73
N VAL A 119 3.06 3.68 4.44
CA VAL A 119 4.27 3.13 3.83
C VAL A 119 4.52 3.81 2.49
N LEU A 120 5.71 3.64 1.92
CA LEU A 120 6.04 4.25 0.64
C LEU A 120 5.66 3.35 -0.53
N SER A 121 5.39 3.97 -1.67
CA SER A 121 5.16 3.30 -2.95
C SER A 121 6.47 3.09 -3.72
N PRO A 122 6.64 2.00 -4.50
CA PRO A 122 5.70 0.89 -4.68
C PRO A 122 5.58 0.01 -3.43
N VAL A 123 4.35 -0.19 -2.95
CA VAL A 123 4.08 -0.74 -1.62
C VAL A 123 4.62 -2.16 -1.44
N SER A 124 4.41 -3.06 -2.40
CA SER A 124 4.91 -4.43 -2.25
C SER A 124 6.43 -4.48 -2.21
N ASP A 125 7.12 -3.78 -3.13
CA ASP A 125 8.59 -3.74 -3.13
C ASP A 125 9.14 -3.15 -1.82
N TYR A 126 8.44 -2.17 -1.25
CA TYR A 126 8.81 -1.56 0.03
C TYR A 126 8.62 -2.54 1.20
N LEU A 127 7.46 -3.21 1.26
CA LEU A 127 7.15 -4.19 2.31
C LEU A 127 8.03 -5.44 2.23
N ASP A 128 8.35 -5.90 1.02
CA ASP A 128 9.26 -7.03 0.80
C ASP A 128 10.67 -6.70 1.30
N ALA A 129 11.21 -5.55 0.92
CA ALA A 129 12.52 -5.10 1.41
C ALA A 129 12.54 -4.85 2.92
N PHE A 130 11.44 -4.36 3.50
CA PHE A 130 11.31 -4.20 4.95
C PHE A 130 11.31 -5.56 5.67
N ALA A 131 10.52 -6.52 5.19
CA ALA A 131 10.41 -7.83 5.80
C ALA A 131 11.72 -8.64 5.70
N GLU A 132 12.46 -8.52 4.60
CA GLU A 132 13.78 -9.14 4.46
C GLU A 132 14.80 -8.58 5.47
N ALA A 133 14.68 -7.31 5.83
CA ALA A 133 15.61 -6.63 6.73
C ALA A 133 15.27 -6.81 8.22
N ASN A 134 14.01 -7.11 8.57
CA ASN A 134 13.52 -7.07 9.94
C ASN A 134 12.99 -8.43 10.41
N TYR A 135 13.56 -8.95 11.51
CA TYR A 135 13.14 -10.23 12.10
C TYR A 135 11.70 -10.16 12.64
N GLY A 136 10.94 -11.24 12.45
CA GLY A 136 9.54 -11.33 12.91
C GLY A 136 8.52 -10.83 11.88
N TYR A 137 8.98 -10.27 10.75
CA TYR A 137 8.15 -9.82 9.66
C TYR A 137 8.18 -10.77 8.46
N SER A 138 7.06 -10.88 7.76
CA SER A 138 7.01 -11.40 6.39
C SER A 138 6.03 -10.56 5.57
N SER A 139 6.16 -10.60 4.25
CA SER A 139 5.33 -9.84 3.33
C SER A 139 4.70 -10.73 2.26
N SER A 140 3.60 -10.26 1.69
CA SER A 140 2.98 -10.87 0.51
C SER A 140 2.20 -9.82 -0.26
N GLY A 141 2.85 -9.15 -1.22
CA GLY A 141 2.21 -8.10 -1.99
C GLY A 141 1.99 -6.86 -1.11
N ILE A 142 0.75 -6.38 -1.04
CA ILE A 142 0.34 -5.26 -0.18
C ILE A 142 0.15 -5.61 1.30
N LYS A 143 0.59 -6.79 1.73
CA LYS A 143 0.38 -7.30 3.09
C LYS A 143 1.70 -7.43 3.82
N LEU A 144 1.73 -6.96 5.06
CA LEU A 144 2.79 -7.19 6.02
C LEU A 144 2.24 -8.03 7.18
N TYR A 145 2.99 -9.03 7.59
CA TYR A 145 2.67 -9.92 8.68
C TYR A 145 3.71 -9.77 9.77
N GLU A 146 3.29 -9.43 10.98
CA GLU A 146 4.14 -9.42 12.16
C GLU A 146 3.74 -10.57 13.08
N SER A 147 4.67 -11.46 13.39
CA SER A 147 4.45 -12.56 14.32
C SER A 147 5.12 -12.26 15.65
N PHE A 148 4.32 -12.12 16.70
CA PHE A 148 4.79 -11.87 18.05
C PHE A 148 4.18 -12.90 19.02
N GLU A 149 5.01 -13.80 19.55
CA GLU A 149 4.59 -14.88 20.44
C GLU A 149 3.39 -15.69 19.90
N LEU A 150 2.21 -15.53 20.51
CA LEU A 150 0.96 -16.21 20.17
C LEU A 150 0.04 -15.37 19.28
N PHE A 151 0.51 -14.21 18.83
CA PHE A 151 -0.25 -13.26 18.02
C PHE A 151 0.32 -13.14 16.62
N LEU A 152 -0.60 -13.07 15.65
CA LEU A 152 -0.30 -12.62 14.31
C LEU A 152 -1.03 -11.30 14.07
N TYR A 153 -0.26 -10.28 13.69
CA TYR A 153 -0.78 -9.03 13.19
C TYR A 153 -0.65 -9.01 11.68
N THR A 154 -1.75 -8.70 10.99
CA THR A 154 -1.77 -8.57 9.53
C THR A 154 -2.15 -7.14 9.17
N TYR A 155 -1.23 -6.45 8.51
CA TYR A 155 -1.40 -5.11 7.97
C TYR A 155 -1.59 -5.21 6.47
N ILE A 156 -2.65 -4.60 5.95
CA ILE A 156 -2.98 -4.61 4.53
C ILE A 156 -3.05 -3.16 4.11
N TYR A 157 -2.19 -2.78 3.17
CA TYR A 157 -2.09 -1.42 2.66
C TYR A 157 -2.82 -1.28 1.32
N ASP A 158 -3.28 -0.09 1.01
CA ASP A 158 -3.64 0.25 -0.36
C ASP A 158 -2.37 0.53 -1.20
N LEU A 159 -2.56 0.99 -2.42
CA LEU A 159 -1.46 1.20 -3.36
C LEU A 159 -0.78 2.54 -3.24
N ASN A 160 -1.37 3.43 -2.46
CA ASN A 160 -0.77 4.70 -2.06
C ASN A 160 0.01 4.53 -0.75
N GLY A 161 0.08 3.30 -0.23
CA GLY A 161 0.76 2.98 1.00
C GLY A 161 -0.02 3.35 2.25
N VAL A 162 -1.34 3.58 2.17
CA VAL A 162 -2.16 3.85 3.35
C VAL A 162 -2.73 2.54 3.88
N LEU A 163 -2.68 2.35 5.21
CA LEU A 163 -3.28 1.20 5.87
C LEU A 163 -4.77 1.11 5.51
N PHE A 164 -5.15 0.00 4.89
CA PHE A 164 -6.51 -0.30 4.50
C PHE A 164 -7.20 -1.21 5.52
N LYS A 165 -6.48 -2.21 6.05
CA LYS A 165 -7.02 -3.12 7.06
C LYS A 165 -5.91 -3.58 8.00
N TYR A 166 -6.23 -3.61 9.28
CA TYR A 166 -5.42 -4.21 10.33
C TYR A 166 -6.20 -5.32 11.02
N GLU A 167 -5.56 -6.46 11.20
CA GLU A 167 -6.16 -7.66 11.79
C GLU A 167 -5.22 -8.23 12.85
N ALA A 168 -5.75 -8.45 14.06
CA ALA A 168 -5.04 -9.12 15.15
C ALA A 168 -5.71 -10.47 15.44
N ALA A 169 -4.91 -11.54 15.49
CA ALA A 169 -5.38 -12.88 15.73
C ALA A 169 -4.50 -13.62 16.74
N THR A 170 -5.13 -14.42 17.62
CA THR A 170 -4.44 -15.30 18.59
C THR A 170 -4.37 -16.73 18.11
N GLY A 171 -3.30 -17.44 18.46
CA GLY A 171 -3.11 -18.85 18.11
C GLY A 171 -2.94 -19.05 16.60
N ILE A 172 -2.78 -17.95 15.86
CA ILE A 172 -2.26 -17.95 14.50
C ILE A 172 -0.79 -17.56 14.63
N THR A 173 0.09 -18.38 14.10
CA THR A 173 1.45 -17.97 13.76
C THR A 173 1.64 -18.14 12.25
N GLN A 174 2.68 -17.56 11.66
CA GLN A 174 3.02 -17.84 10.26
C GLN A 174 3.21 -19.36 10.00
N ALA A 175 3.66 -20.12 11.01
CA ALA A 175 3.89 -21.55 10.91
C ALA A 175 2.63 -22.40 11.11
N GLU A 176 1.63 -21.89 11.85
CA GLU A 176 0.41 -22.63 12.22
C GLU A 176 -0.85 -21.78 11.97
N PRO A 177 -1.46 -21.89 10.77
CA PRO A 177 -2.71 -21.21 10.46
C PRO A 177 -3.89 -21.97 11.09
N GLY A 178 -4.33 -21.56 12.28
CA GLY A 178 -5.47 -22.21 12.96
C GLY A 178 -6.16 -21.43 14.09
N GLY A 179 -5.72 -20.20 14.35
CA GLY A 179 -6.19 -19.36 15.45
C GLY A 179 -7.44 -18.52 15.17
N THR A 180 -7.78 -17.66 16.14
CA THR A 180 -9.01 -16.86 16.18
C THR A 180 -8.70 -15.40 15.93
N VAL A 181 -9.40 -14.80 14.97
CA VAL A 181 -9.36 -13.34 14.74
C VAL A 181 -10.07 -12.64 15.88
N MET A 182 -9.36 -11.72 16.53
CA MET A 182 -9.83 -11.00 17.71
C MET A 182 -10.40 -9.62 17.37
N TYR A 183 -9.71 -8.93 16.46
CA TYR A 183 -9.95 -7.53 16.18
C TYR A 183 -9.63 -7.24 14.72
N VAL A 184 -10.54 -6.53 14.05
CA VAL A 184 -10.33 -6.05 12.70
C VAL A 184 -10.71 -4.58 12.62
N LEU A 185 -9.74 -3.77 12.21
CA LEU A 185 -9.91 -2.37 11.86
C LEU A 185 -9.83 -2.24 10.34
N SER A 186 -10.84 -1.67 9.70
CA SER A 186 -10.87 -1.48 8.24
C SER A 186 -11.12 -0.02 7.89
N ARG A 187 -10.39 0.51 6.92
CA ARG A 187 -10.57 1.87 6.39
C ARG A 187 -11.79 1.91 5.48
N THR A 188 -12.67 2.88 5.72
CA THR A 188 -13.88 3.09 4.93
C THR A 188 -13.59 4.06 3.79
N GLY A 189 -13.91 3.68 2.54
CA GLY A 189 -13.99 4.63 1.42
C GLY A 189 -12.71 4.90 0.63
N SER A 190 -12.00 3.87 0.15
CA SER A 190 -11.06 4.00 -0.99
C SER A 190 -10.57 2.62 -1.46
N SER A 191 -11.43 1.87 -2.15
CA SER A 191 -11.09 0.56 -2.74
C SER A 191 -10.95 0.63 -4.26
N SER A 192 -10.45 1.73 -4.83
CA SER A 192 -10.33 1.88 -6.29
C SER A 192 -8.97 2.44 -6.70
N GLY A 193 -7.89 1.81 -6.26
CA GLY A 193 -6.59 1.93 -6.91
C GLY A 193 -6.30 0.63 -7.66
N ILE A 194 -5.92 0.72 -8.93
CA ILE A 194 -5.38 -0.39 -9.74
C ILE A 194 -3.93 -0.61 -9.29
N SER A 195 -3.52 -1.85 -9.00
CA SER A 195 -2.21 -2.13 -8.37
C SER A 195 -1.04 -1.50 -9.12
N GLY A 196 0.00 -1.07 -8.41
CA GLY A 196 1.22 -0.55 -9.04
C GLY A 196 1.85 -1.55 -10.03
N TYR A 197 1.65 -2.86 -9.81
CA TYR A 197 2.04 -3.93 -10.75
C TYR A 197 1.07 -4.09 -11.92
N ASP A 198 -0.19 -3.71 -11.72
CA ASP A 198 -1.19 -3.74 -12.77
C ASP A 198 -0.91 -2.65 -13.80
N LEU A 199 -0.27 -1.53 -13.44
CA LEU A 199 0.00 -0.45 -14.40
C LEU A 199 0.99 -0.88 -15.51
N PRO A 200 2.15 -1.50 -15.24
CA PRO A 200 3.01 -2.09 -16.27
C PRO A 200 2.31 -3.20 -17.06
N ILE A 201 1.50 -4.05 -16.40
CA ILE A 201 0.74 -5.11 -17.06
C ILE A 201 -0.33 -4.52 -17.99
N LEU A 202 -1.01 -3.46 -17.57
CA LEU A 202 -2.06 -2.77 -18.32
C LEU A 202 -1.45 -2.03 -19.52
N ILE A 203 -0.29 -1.38 -19.34
CA ILE A 203 0.50 -0.78 -20.43
C ILE A 203 0.97 -1.87 -21.40
N GLY A 204 1.44 -3.02 -20.90
CA GLY A 204 1.83 -4.16 -21.72
C GLY A 204 0.68 -4.75 -22.53
N LEU A 205 -0.48 -4.98 -21.90
CA LEU A 205 -1.69 -5.49 -22.53
C LEU A 205 -2.26 -4.50 -23.56
N THR A 206 -2.28 -3.20 -23.25
CA THR A 206 -2.74 -2.16 -24.20
C THR A 206 -1.79 -2.02 -25.39
N ALA A 207 -0.47 -2.15 -25.19
CA ALA A 207 0.50 -2.17 -26.28
C ALA A 207 0.30 -3.41 -27.19
N ILE A 208 0.13 -4.60 -26.62
CA ILE A 208 -0.15 -5.83 -27.38
C ILE A 208 -1.45 -5.71 -28.17
N ALA A 209 -2.51 -5.18 -27.54
CA ALA A 209 -3.80 -4.96 -28.19
C ALA A 209 -3.67 -3.96 -29.36
N GLY A 210 -2.97 -2.85 -29.16
CA GLY A 210 -2.74 -1.83 -30.20
C GLY A 210 -1.97 -2.39 -31.41
N VAL A 211 -0.89 -3.15 -31.19
CA VAL A 211 -0.12 -3.80 -32.26
C VAL A 211 -0.96 -4.85 -32.99
N SER A 212 -1.77 -5.63 -32.25
CA SER A 212 -2.65 -6.65 -32.83
C SER A 212 -3.73 -6.03 -33.71
N ILE A 213 -4.35 -4.94 -33.28
CA ILE A 213 -5.36 -4.20 -34.06
C ILE A 213 -4.73 -3.63 -35.34
N LEU A 214 -3.58 -2.97 -35.25
CA LEU A 214 -2.86 -2.46 -36.42
C LEU A 214 -2.54 -3.56 -37.43
N TYR A 215 -2.08 -4.72 -36.95
CA TYR A 215 -1.81 -5.88 -37.80
C TYR A 215 -3.08 -6.42 -38.48
N ILE A 216 -4.19 -6.56 -37.75
CA ILE A 216 -5.47 -7.04 -38.29
C ILE A 216 -6.02 -6.07 -39.35
N VAL A 217 -6.01 -4.76 -39.07
CA VAL A 217 -6.50 -3.72 -39.98
C VAL A 217 -5.68 -3.71 -41.26
N LYS A 218 -4.35 -3.77 -41.15
CA LYS A 218 -3.46 -3.81 -42.31
C LYS A 218 -3.65 -5.07 -43.16
N LYS A 219 -3.85 -6.22 -42.53
CA LYS A 219 -4.12 -7.49 -43.23
C LYS A 219 -5.47 -7.48 -43.97
N LYS A 220 -6.48 -6.76 -43.46
CA LYS A 220 -7.78 -6.60 -44.13
C LYS A 220 -7.75 -5.58 -45.28
N LEU A 221 -6.95 -4.53 -45.18
CA LEU A 221 -6.82 -3.49 -46.22
C LEU A 221 -5.90 -3.88 -47.39
N LEU A 222 -5.10 -4.94 -47.24
CA LEU A 222 -4.24 -5.50 -48.30
C LEU A 222 -4.90 -6.66 -49.06
N LYS A 223 -6.21 -6.88 -48.87
CA LYS A 223 -7.07 -7.71 -49.73
C LYS A 223 -7.97 -6.81 -50.54
#